data_AF-A0AA45MRU6-F1
#
_entry.id   AF-A0AA45MRU6-F1
#
_cell.length_a   1.000
_cell.length_b   1.000
_cell.length_c   1.000
_cell.angle_alpha   90.00
_cell.angle_beta   90.00
_cell.angle_gamma   90.00
#
_symmetry.space_group_name_H-M   'P 1'
#
loop_
_entity.id
_entity.type
_entity.pdbx_description
1 polymer ?
#
loop_
_entity_poly.entity_id
_entity_poly.type
_entity_poly.pdbx_seq_one_letter_code
_entity_poly.pdbx_strand_id
1 'polypeptide(L)'
;MAEKASGWPVTGGSGPAAGIIGITDTTSVRALCRYYPPGNGVEFVYVPSARQFVTGRPSICSFNGSPHQQLAHSINAVHSYVLGGMLQRGPHGEFLTNEQSGHYGQNWTNFYRHFLPKWLAEMTGLAVRHQSWEAK
;
A
#
# COMPACT_ATOMS: atom_id res chain seq x y z
N MET A 1 8.39 -1.16 -22.34
CA MET A 1 7.02 -1.62 -22.01
C MET A 1 7.10 -2.18 -20.61
N ALA A 2 6.40 -1.62 -19.63
CA ALA A 2 6.44 -2.15 -18.27
C ALA A 2 5.69 -3.49 -18.24
N GLU A 3 6.39 -4.55 -17.88
CA GLU A 3 5.80 -5.86 -17.63
C GLU A 3 4.70 -5.69 -16.58
N LYS A 4 3.46 -6.10 -16.90
CA LYS A 4 2.38 -6.11 -15.91
C LYS A 4 2.82 -7.04 -14.78
N ALA A 5 2.77 -6.56 -13.54
CA ALA A 5 3.08 -7.39 -12.38
C ALA A 5 2.17 -8.62 -12.38
N SER A 6 2.75 -9.78 -12.73
CA SER A 6 2.14 -11.09 -12.48
C SER A 6 1.96 -11.25 -10.96
N GLY A 7 0.96 -12.04 -10.56
CA GLY A 7 0.58 -12.18 -9.15
C GLY A 7 1.76 -12.53 -8.22
N TRP A 8 1.58 -12.33 -6.91
CA TRP A 8 2.66 -12.48 -5.96
C TRP A 8 3.34 -13.86 -6.03
N PRO A 9 4.68 -13.92 -6.00
CA PRO A 9 5.43 -15.16 -6.23
C PRO A 9 5.26 -16.21 -5.12
N VAL A 10 4.62 -15.87 -4.00
CA VAL A 10 4.47 -16.74 -2.83
C VAL A 10 3.06 -17.31 -2.75
N THR A 11 2.96 -18.64 -2.86
CA THR A 11 1.71 -19.39 -2.68
C THR A 11 1.44 -19.57 -1.18
N GLY A 12 0.55 -18.77 -0.61
CA GLY A 12 0.10 -18.95 0.79
C GLY A 12 -0.34 -17.69 1.54
N GLY A 13 -0.17 -16.50 0.95
CA GLY A 13 -0.55 -15.23 1.55
C GLY A 13 -1.42 -14.37 0.64
N SER A 14 -1.93 -13.26 1.18
CA SER A 14 -2.66 -12.25 0.40
C SER A 14 -1.72 -11.21 -0.21
N GLY A 15 -0.42 -11.52 -0.34
CA GLY A 15 0.65 -10.58 -0.63
C GLY A 15 2.03 -11.26 -0.74
N PRO A 16 3.12 -10.46 -0.82
CA PRO A 16 4.47 -10.95 -1.07
C PRO A 16 5.13 -11.71 0.10
N ALA A 17 4.61 -11.59 1.32
CA ALA A 17 5.11 -12.31 2.49
C ALA A 17 4.01 -12.49 3.55
N ALA A 18 4.23 -13.38 4.52
CA ALA A 18 3.32 -13.56 5.65
C ALA A 18 3.13 -12.26 6.44
N GLY A 19 1.87 -11.94 6.77
CA GLY A 19 1.51 -10.69 7.45
C GLY A 19 1.39 -9.45 6.54
N ILE A 20 1.68 -9.60 5.25
CA ILE A 20 1.55 -8.53 4.25
C ILE A 20 0.38 -8.84 3.31
N ILE A 21 -0.48 -7.85 3.11
CA ILE A 21 -1.49 -7.83 2.05
C ILE A 21 -0.91 -7.05 0.88
N GLY A 22 -0.97 -7.61 -0.32
CA GLY A 22 -0.49 -6.99 -1.54
C GLY A 22 -1.53 -6.98 -2.64
N ILE A 23 -1.71 -5.84 -3.28
CA ILE A 23 -2.58 -5.63 -4.43
C ILE A 23 -1.75 -5.25 -5.65
N THR A 24 -1.96 -5.98 -6.74
CA THR A 24 -1.60 -5.63 -8.12
C THR A 24 -2.86 -5.62 -8.98
N ASP A 25 -2.74 -5.24 -10.26
CA ASP A 25 -3.84 -5.25 -11.23
C ASP A 25 -4.52 -6.63 -11.40
N THR A 26 -3.90 -7.74 -10.98
CA THR A 26 -4.43 -9.10 -11.20
C THR A 26 -4.66 -9.89 -9.92
N THR A 27 -4.33 -9.35 -8.75
CA THR A 27 -4.47 -10.07 -7.47
C THR A 27 -5.85 -9.88 -6.87
N SER A 28 -6.30 -10.86 -6.07
CA SER A 28 -7.54 -10.71 -5.31
C SER A 28 -7.43 -9.62 -4.24
N VAL A 29 -8.44 -8.74 -4.19
CA VAL A 29 -8.57 -7.67 -3.18
C VAL A 29 -9.28 -8.12 -1.90
N ARG A 30 -9.75 -9.37 -1.85
CA ARG A 30 -10.65 -9.84 -0.78
C ARG A 30 -10.08 -9.70 0.63
N ALA A 31 -8.77 -9.92 0.77
CA ALA A 31 -8.10 -9.75 2.06
C ALA A 31 -8.08 -8.30 2.50
N LEU A 32 -7.69 -7.38 1.59
CA LEU A 32 -7.71 -5.95 1.86
C LEU A 32 -9.12 -5.47 2.20
N CYS A 33 -10.14 -5.91 1.45
CA CYS A 33 -11.54 -5.54 1.70
C CYS A 33 -12.08 -6.03 3.05
N ARG A 34 -11.45 -7.03 3.67
CA ARG A 34 -11.80 -7.53 5.01
C ARG A 34 -10.86 -7.03 6.09
N TYR A 35 -9.93 -6.15 5.74
CA TYR A 35 -8.89 -5.70 6.64
C TYR A 35 -9.31 -4.42 7.36
N TYR A 36 -9.30 -4.49 8.70
CA TYR A 36 -9.63 -3.40 9.61
C TYR A 36 -8.42 -3.17 10.51
N PRO A 37 -7.44 -2.34 10.07
CA PRO A 37 -6.25 -2.10 10.87
C PRO A 37 -6.63 -1.40 12.19
N PRO A 38 -6.07 -1.83 13.34
CA PRO A 38 -6.40 -1.26 14.64
C PRO A 38 -5.78 0.13 14.84
N GLY A 39 -6.31 0.88 15.80
CA GLY A 39 -5.73 2.15 16.26
C GLY A 39 -5.59 3.18 15.14
N ASN A 40 -4.39 3.77 15.01
CA ASN A 40 -4.09 4.82 14.03
C ASN A 40 -3.84 4.29 12.61
N GLY A 41 -4.28 3.06 12.31
CA GLY A 41 -4.07 2.41 11.02
C GLY A 41 -2.75 1.65 10.96
N VAL A 42 -2.40 1.24 9.74
CA VAL A 42 -1.17 0.50 9.44
C VAL A 42 -0.42 1.16 8.30
N GLU A 43 0.88 0.96 8.24
CA GLU A 43 1.69 1.43 7.13
C GLU A 43 1.30 0.75 5.81
N PHE A 44 1.40 1.51 4.72
CA PHE A 44 1.40 0.98 3.37
C PHE A 44 2.53 1.61 2.55
N VAL A 45 2.93 0.90 1.50
CA VAL A 45 3.71 1.48 0.40
C VAL A 45 3.06 1.18 -0.94
N TYR A 46 3.27 2.09 -1.89
CA TYR A 46 2.78 1.96 -3.25
C TYR A 46 3.90 2.25 -4.26
N VAL A 47 4.06 1.38 -5.25
CA VAL A 47 5.00 1.57 -6.37
C VAL A 47 4.17 1.81 -7.64
N PRO A 48 4.05 3.08 -8.11
CA PRO A 48 3.13 3.42 -9.19
C PRO A 48 3.46 2.75 -10.53
N SER A 49 4.75 2.65 -10.87
CA SER A 49 5.19 2.05 -12.13
C SER A 49 4.83 0.57 -12.26
N ALA A 50 4.80 -0.15 -11.13
CA ALA A 50 4.44 -1.56 -11.06
C ALA A 50 2.98 -1.80 -10.62
N ARG A 51 2.26 -0.73 -10.25
CA ARG A 51 0.93 -0.79 -9.62
C ARG A 51 0.87 -1.79 -8.48
N GLN A 52 1.85 -1.72 -7.59
CA GLN A 52 1.96 -2.59 -6.43
C GLN A 52 1.66 -1.80 -5.17
N PHE A 53 0.57 -2.15 -4.50
CA PHE A 53 0.23 -1.64 -3.17
C PHE A 53 0.44 -2.75 -2.16
N VAL A 54 1.17 -2.47 -1.09
CA VAL A 54 1.34 -3.44 0.00
C VAL A 54 1.15 -2.77 1.35
N THR A 55 0.52 -3.48 2.28
CA THR A 55 0.20 -3.01 3.62
C THR A 55 0.25 -4.15 4.62
N GLY A 56 0.27 -3.82 5.91
CA GLY A 56 0.39 -4.80 6.99
C GLY A 56 1.77 -4.80 7.60
N ARG A 57 2.10 -5.88 8.30
CA ARG A 57 3.36 -6.04 9.01
C ARG A 57 3.93 -7.43 8.73
N PRO A 58 5.12 -7.53 8.13
CA PRO A 58 5.74 -8.83 7.90
C PRO A 58 5.87 -9.61 9.21
N SER A 59 5.44 -10.87 9.23
CA SER A 59 5.53 -11.73 10.42
C SER A 59 6.97 -12.11 10.76
N ILE A 60 7.83 -12.20 9.74
CA ILE A 60 9.26 -12.45 9.84
C ILE A 60 9.95 -11.50 8.87
N CYS A 61 10.83 -10.63 9.37
CA CYS A 61 11.64 -9.74 8.55
C CYS A 61 13.06 -9.70 9.13
N SER A 62 14.05 -10.11 8.33
CA SER A 62 15.47 -9.99 8.68
C SER A 62 16.04 -8.60 8.37
N PHE A 63 15.28 -7.76 7.67
CA PHE A 63 15.66 -6.40 7.33
C PHE A 63 15.35 -5.45 8.50
N ASN A 64 16.39 -4.83 9.06
CA ASN A 64 16.25 -3.85 10.13
C ASN A 64 15.98 -2.45 9.55
N GLY A 65 14.70 -2.08 9.43
CA GLY A 65 14.29 -0.74 9.01
C GLY A 65 12.89 -0.37 9.50
N SER A 66 12.44 0.84 9.17
CA SER A 66 11.07 1.28 9.50
C SER A 66 10.02 0.38 8.85
N PRO A 67 8.77 0.34 9.36
CA PRO A 67 7.71 -0.48 8.77
C PRO A 67 7.51 -0.22 7.27
N HIS A 68 7.57 1.05 6.82
CA HIS A 68 7.54 1.39 5.39
C HIS A 68 8.70 0.75 4.61
N GLN A 69 9.92 0.80 5.14
CA GLN A 69 11.08 0.19 4.46
C GLN A 69 10.99 -1.33 4.43
N GLN A 70 10.48 -1.97 5.48
CA GLN A 70 10.23 -3.42 5.49
C GLN A 70 9.22 -3.82 4.40
N LEU A 71 8.16 -3.03 4.22
CA LEU A 71 7.18 -3.24 3.15
C LEU A 71 7.82 -3.04 1.77
N ALA A 72 8.59 -1.97 1.55
CA ALA A 72 9.30 -1.74 0.29
C ALA A 72 10.30 -2.86 -0.03
N HIS A 73 11.02 -3.35 0.99
CA HIS A 73 11.95 -4.47 0.87
C HIS A 73 11.22 -5.77 0.47
N SER A 74 10.02 -6.02 0.99
CA SER A 74 9.24 -7.23 0.68
C SER A 74 8.88 -7.39 -0.81
N ILE A 75 8.90 -6.29 -1.56
CA ILE A 75 8.65 -6.26 -3.01
C ILE A 75 9.89 -5.85 -3.81
N ASN A 76 11.07 -5.82 -3.17
CA ASN A 76 12.34 -5.38 -3.77
C ASN A 76 12.23 -4.02 -4.50
N ALA A 77 11.49 -3.07 -3.91
CA ALA A 77 11.23 -1.79 -4.56
C ALA A 77 12.45 -0.87 -4.50
N VAL A 78 12.64 -0.09 -5.57
CA VAL A 78 13.60 1.02 -5.59
C VAL A 78 13.01 2.21 -4.85
N HIS A 79 13.63 2.59 -3.73
CA HIS A 79 13.10 3.53 -2.74
C HIS A 79 12.66 4.89 -3.31
N SER A 80 13.34 5.41 -4.34
CA SER A 80 13.00 6.70 -4.97
C SER A 80 11.67 6.69 -5.72
N TYR A 81 11.10 5.51 -6.00
CA TYR A 81 9.81 5.37 -6.69
C TYR A 81 8.69 4.87 -5.76
N VAL A 82 8.97 4.78 -4.46
CA VAL A 82 8.01 4.30 -3.46
C VAL A 82 7.25 5.48 -2.89
N LEU A 83 5.92 5.40 -2.86
CA LEU A 83 5.08 6.26 -2.05
C LEU A 83 4.77 5.55 -0.73
N GLY A 84 4.73 6.26 0.39
CA GLY A 84 4.40 5.67 1.68
C GLY A 84 3.35 6.46 2.43
N GLY A 85 2.63 5.78 3.31
CA GLY A 85 1.58 6.39 4.10
C GLY A 85 0.97 5.45 5.13
N MET A 86 -0.13 5.89 5.74
CA MET A 86 -0.96 5.07 6.62
C MET A 86 -2.28 4.75 5.94
N LEU A 87 -2.75 3.51 6.14
CA LEU A 87 -4.04 3.00 5.74
C LEU A 87 -4.90 2.78 6.99
N GLN A 88 -6.10 3.34 6.98
CA GLN A 88 -7.12 3.15 8.00
C GLN A 88 -8.43 2.72 7.35
N ARG A 89 -9.32 2.18 8.19
CA ARG A 89 -10.72 1.95 7.82
C ARG A 89 -11.59 3.06 8.37
N GLY A 90 -12.36 3.70 7.48
CA GLY A 90 -13.32 4.73 7.87
C GLY A 90 -14.60 4.16 8.46
N PRO A 91 -15.43 5.00 9.09
CA PRO A 91 -16.67 4.59 9.78
C PRO A 91 -17.72 3.99 8.83
N HIS A 92 -17.65 4.25 7.53
CA HIS A 92 -18.56 3.69 6.52
C HIS A 92 -17.94 2.53 5.74
N GLY A 93 -16.79 2.01 6.17
CA GLY A 93 -16.09 0.94 5.49
C GLY A 93 -15.26 1.40 4.30
N GLU A 94 -15.09 2.71 4.09
CA GLU A 94 -14.14 3.27 3.13
C GLU A 94 -12.68 3.05 3.58
N PHE A 95 -11.73 3.17 2.66
CA PHE A 95 -10.33 3.30 3.03
C PHE A 95 -9.95 4.77 3.22
N LEU A 96 -9.27 5.07 4.30
CA LEU A 96 -8.63 6.36 4.53
C LEU A 96 -7.12 6.17 4.37
N THR A 97 -6.51 6.95 3.48
CA THR A 97 -5.06 6.93 3.25
C THR A 97 -4.48 8.31 3.49
N ASN A 98 -3.22 8.38 3.87
CA ASN A 98 -2.49 9.63 3.97
C ASN A 98 -1.04 9.49 3.49
N GLU A 99 -0.25 10.54 3.63
CA GLU A 99 1.16 10.58 3.21
C GLU A 99 2.14 10.33 4.38
N GLN A 100 1.67 9.89 5.56
CA GLN A 100 2.47 9.76 6.77
C GLN A 100 3.55 8.65 6.64
N SER A 101 4.71 9.04 6.13
CA SER A 101 5.93 8.24 6.06
C SER A 101 7.16 9.14 6.04
N GLY A 102 8.07 8.96 7.01
CA GLY A 102 9.31 9.73 7.07
C GLY A 102 10.30 9.43 5.92
N HIS A 103 10.16 8.30 5.24
CA HIS A 103 11.04 7.89 4.13
C HIS A 103 10.43 8.16 2.75
N TYR A 104 9.11 8.02 2.63
CA TYR A 104 8.44 7.97 1.32
C TYR A 104 7.29 8.98 1.18
N GLY A 105 7.00 9.77 2.22
CA GLY A 105 5.97 10.81 2.16
C GLY A 105 6.35 11.96 1.21
N GLN A 106 7.64 12.25 1.08
CA GLN A 106 8.17 13.25 0.14
C GLN A 106 8.06 12.88 -1.34
N ASN A 107 7.81 11.60 -1.65
CA ASN A 107 7.72 11.13 -3.04
C ASN A 107 6.33 11.36 -3.65
N TRP A 108 5.36 11.79 -2.84
CA TRP A 108 4.01 12.10 -3.29
C TRP A 108 4.00 13.31 -4.23
N THR A 109 3.18 13.21 -5.28
CA THR A 109 2.93 14.29 -6.22
C THR A 109 1.43 14.51 -6.34
N ASN A 110 1.01 15.68 -6.85
CA ASN A 110 -0.40 15.95 -7.17
C ASN A 110 -1.02 14.87 -8.05
N PHE A 111 -0.28 14.34 -9.02
CA PHE A 111 -0.75 13.25 -9.85
C PHE A 111 -1.08 12.00 -9.01
N TYR A 112 -0.17 11.57 -8.14
CA TYR A 112 -0.38 10.35 -7.35
C TYR A 112 -1.43 10.50 -6.24
N ARG A 113 -1.62 11.70 -5.70
CA ARG A 113 -2.70 12.04 -4.75
C ARG A 113 -4.08 11.75 -5.33
N HIS A 114 -4.25 11.88 -6.64
CA HIS A 114 -5.49 11.52 -7.33
C HIS A 114 -5.48 10.09 -7.87
N PHE A 115 -4.32 9.62 -8.35
CA PHE A 115 -4.21 8.32 -8.99
C PHE A 115 -4.41 7.15 -8.01
N LEU A 116 -3.69 7.13 -6.88
CA LEU A 116 -3.78 6.01 -5.93
C LEU A 116 -5.22 5.77 -5.44
N PRO A 117 -5.94 6.76 -4.87
CA PRO A 117 -7.27 6.51 -4.36
C PRO A 117 -8.23 6.06 -5.45
N LYS A 118 -8.11 6.60 -6.67
CA LYS A 118 -8.93 6.17 -7.81
C LYS A 118 -8.66 4.71 -8.18
N TRP A 119 -7.40 4.34 -8.40
CA TRP A 119 -7.03 2.97 -8.76
C TRP A 119 -7.42 1.98 -7.67
N LEU A 120 -7.17 2.29 -6.40
CA LEU A 120 -7.52 1.39 -5.31
C LEU A 120 -9.04 1.26 -5.12
N ALA A 121 -9.81 2.32 -5.38
CA ALA A 121 -11.27 2.26 -5.39
C ALA A 121 -11.80 1.38 -6.53
N GLU A 122 -11.25 1.51 -7.73
CA GLU A 122 -11.59 0.66 -8.88
C GLU A 122 -11.30 -0.82 -8.59
N MET A 123 -10.17 -1.11 -7.95
CA MET A 123 -9.79 -2.49 -7.59
C MET A 123 -10.69 -3.09 -6.50
N THR A 124 -11.08 -2.29 -5.51
CA THR A 124 -11.76 -2.80 -4.29
C THR A 124 -13.28 -2.66 -4.33
N GLY A 125 -13.82 -1.78 -5.19
CA GLY A 125 -15.21 -1.37 -5.14
C GLY A 125 -15.58 -0.53 -3.91
N LEU A 126 -14.59 -0.10 -3.12
CA LEU A 126 -14.79 0.71 -1.92
C LEU A 126 -14.29 2.14 -2.17
N ALA A 127 -14.94 3.12 -1.56
CA ALA A 127 -14.44 4.49 -1.59
C ALA A 127 -13.05 4.56 -0.93
N VAL A 128 -12.17 5.41 -1.48
CA VAL A 128 -10.85 5.69 -0.94
C VAL A 128 -10.68 7.19 -0.82
N ARG A 129 -10.45 7.67 0.40
CA ARG A 129 -10.18 9.08 0.70
C ARG A 129 -8.71 9.24 1.02
N HIS A 130 -8.07 10.25 0.44
CA HIS A 130 -6.65 10.51 0.61
C HIS A 130 -6.43 11.88 1.25
N GLN A 131 -5.59 11.94 2.29
CA GLN A 131 -5.18 13.16 2.96
C GLN A 131 -3.71 13.47 2.66
N SER A 132 -3.46 14.56 1.95
CA SER A 132 -2.11 15.07 1.69
C SER A 132 -1.52 15.79 2.90
N TRP A 133 -0.20 15.81 3.04
CA TRP A 133 0.49 16.60 4.06
C TRP A 133 0.29 18.11 3.93
N GLU A 134 0.11 18.58 2.70
CA GLU A 134 -0.10 20.01 2.40
C GLU A 134 -1.50 20.50 2.81
N ALA A 135 -2.40 19.59 3.18
CA ALA A 135 -3.71 19.93 3.73
C ALA A 135 -3.63 20.00 5.26
N LYS A 136 -3.08 21.10 5.78
CA LYS A 136 -3.31 21.56 7.15
C LYS A 136 -4.20 22.79 7.13
#